data_AF-A0A5E4PIT6-F1
#
_entry.id   AF-A0A5E4PIT6-F1
#
_cell.length_a   1.000
_cell.length_b   1.000
_cell.length_c   1.000
_cell.angle_alpha   90.00
_cell.angle_beta   90.00
_cell.angle_gamma   90.00
#
_symmetry.space_group_name_H-M   'P 1'
#
loop_
_entity.id
_entity.type
_entity.pdbx_description
1 polymer ?
#
loop_
_entity_poly.entity_id
_entity_poly.type
_entity_poly.pdbx_seq_one_letter_code
_entity_poly.pdbx_strand_id
1 'polypeptide(L)'
;MNKLRIRFLCCLSILFMIMGHAYAAQSKTPQLVTADKVIRNLNQVIEQVKKQSQLSVMFPTSIPKGEQPTLYAMQSSLYDKPDYNQFWEITVASTPDCQMHGCVVGSLSVNTKGKLEKEYSQPPFGQNNKPLPKQEVKLENGLTGYFTPGHAEADWHAPALEWQMNGVLYTLSWDMPGDAKMVLVKMANSALKSQGVHQ
;
A
#
# COMPACT_ATOMS: atom_id res chain seq x y z
N MET A 1 -63.85 -56.91 24.96
CA MET A 1 -64.62 -55.97 24.11
C MET A 1 -64.33 -54.55 24.58
N ASN A 2 -64.24 -53.58 23.65
CA ASN A 2 -63.79 -52.17 23.76
C ASN A 2 -62.28 -51.97 23.51
N LYS A 3 -61.83 -51.60 22.31
CA LYS A 3 -61.92 -50.34 21.52
C LYS A 3 -60.94 -49.25 21.97
N LEU A 4 -60.21 -48.73 20.96
CA LEU A 4 -59.78 -47.33 20.76
C LEU A 4 -58.67 -46.83 21.72
N ARG A 5 -57.68 -46.02 21.31
CA ARG A 5 -57.49 -45.23 20.10
C ARG A 5 -56.01 -44.84 20.01
N ILE A 6 -55.38 -45.15 18.88
CA ILE A 6 -54.10 -44.58 18.45
C ILE A 6 -54.35 -43.09 18.11
N ARG A 7 -53.55 -42.19 18.67
CA ARG A 7 -53.37 -40.84 18.12
C ARG A 7 -51.89 -40.62 17.81
N PHE A 8 -51.58 -40.83 16.53
CA PHE A 8 -50.44 -40.25 15.84
C PHE A 8 -50.51 -38.73 16.00
N LEU A 9 -49.55 -38.14 16.72
CA LEU A 9 -49.19 -36.73 16.58
C LEU A 9 -47.85 -36.71 15.84
N CYS A 10 -47.90 -36.50 14.53
CA CYS A 10 -46.74 -36.29 13.70
C CYS A 10 -47.06 -35.15 12.73
N CYS A 11 -46.05 -34.35 12.41
CA CYS A 11 -46.04 -33.25 11.43
C CYS A 11 -46.80 -31.98 11.79
N LEU A 12 -46.09 -30.99 12.34
CA LEU A 12 -45.95 -29.66 11.71
C LEU A 12 -44.95 -28.80 12.49
N SER A 13 -43.68 -28.81 12.10
CA SER A 13 -42.66 -27.82 12.51
C SER A 13 -41.44 -27.93 11.59
N ILE A 14 -41.62 -27.70 10.29
CA ILE A 14 -40.51 -27.46 9.35
C ILE A 14 -40.79 -26.11 8.69
N LEU A 15 -39.74 -25.31 8.53
CA LEU A 15 -39.65 -23.93 8.03
C LEU A 15 -39.57 -22.84 9.11
N PHE A 16 -38.44 -22.81 9.82
CA PHE A 16 -37.82 -21.52 10.12
C PHE A 16 -36.70 -21.27 9.11
N MET A 17 -36.88 -20.19 8.36
CA MET A 17 -36.02 -19.69 7.31
C MET A 17 -34.58 -19.55 7.79
N ILE A 18 -33.66 -20.16 7.04
CA ILE A 18 -32.23 -19.87 7.09
C ILE A 18 -32.06 -18.50 6.44
N MET A 19 -32.31 -17.42 7.18
CA MET A 19 -31.78 -16.10 6.82
C MET A 19 -30.28 -16.10 7.12
N GLY A 20 -29.52 -16.73 6.22
CA GLY A 20 -28.09 -16.55 6.12
C GLY A 20 -27.84 -15.08 5.80
N HIS A 21 -27.63 -14.28 6.84
CA HIS A 21 -27.16 -12.91 6.69
C HIS A 21 -25.77 -13.01 6.08
N ALA A 22 -25.69 -12.84 4.76
CA ALA A 22 -24.47 -12.47 4.10
C ALA A 22 -24.06 -11.11 4.67
N TYR A 23 -23.34 -11.13 5.79
CA TYR A 23 -22.57 -9.99 6.25
C TYR A 23 -21.45 -9.80 5.23
N ALA A 24 -21.76 -9.10 4.15
CA ALA A 24 -20.75 -8.50 3.30
C ALA A 24 -19.98 -7.56 4.21
N ALA A 25 -18.79 -7.98 4.65
CA ALA A 25 -17.85 -7.12 5.33
C ALA A 25 -17.55 -5.96 4.39
N GLN A 26 -18.21 -4.82 4.62
CA GLN A 26 -17.95 -3.58 3.90
C GLN A 26 -16.52 -3.18 4.23
N SER A 27 -15.57 -3.50 3.35
CA SER A 27 -14.21 -3.02 3.47
C SER A 27 -14.24 -1.50 3.27
N LYS A 28 -14.24 -0.77 4.39
CA LYS A 28 -14.23 0.68 4.35
C LYS A 28 -12.90 1.11 3.75
N THR A 29 -12.92 1.63 2.53
CA THR A 29 -11.76 2.22 1.89
C THR A 29 -11.13 3.27 2.84
N PRO A 30 -9.81 3.22 3.09
CA PRO A 30 -9.13 4.24 3.88
C PRO A 30 -9.42 5.64 3.35
N GLN A 31 -9.79 6.56 4.26
CA GLN A 31 -9.95 7.97 3.93
C GLN A 31 -8.58 8.56 3.59
N LEU A 32 -8.46 9.32 2.50
CA LEU A 32 -7.23 10.03 2.17
C LEU A 32 -7.23 11.44 2.78
N VAL A 33 -6.06 11.92 3.17
CA VAL A 33 -5.78 13.25 3.71
C VAL A 33 -4.63 13.90 2.95
N THR A 34 -4.56 15.24 2.98
CA THR A 34 -3.44 15.97 2.36
C THR A 34 -2.15 15.73 3.14
N ALA A 35 -1.10 15.29 2.45
CA ALA A 35 0.14 14.82 3.08
C ALA A 35 0.85 15.89 3.92
N ASP A 36 0.93 17.12 3.43
CA ASP A 36 1.55 18.27 4.10
C ASP A 36 0.83 18.72 5.38
N LYS A 37 -0.45 18.37 5.53
CA LYS A 37 -1.23 18.65 6.74
C LYS A 37 -0.96 17.68 7.88
N VAL A 38 -0.44 16.50 7.58
CA VAL A 38 -0.24 15.43 8.57
C VAL A 38 1.22 15.02 8.73
N ILE A 39 2.08 15.27 7.75
CA ILE A 39 3.52 15.04 7.81
C ILE A 39 4.24 16.37 8.07
N ARG A 40 4.69 16.61 9.31
CA ARG A 40 5.12 17.95 9.78
C ARG A 40 6.26 18.58 9.00
N ASN A 41 7.25 17.79 8.61
CA ASN A 41 8.49 18.26 7.99
C ASN A 41 8.63 17.83 6.52
N LEU A 42 7.53 17.44 5.87
CA LEU A 42 7.56 16.91 4.50
C LEU A 42 8.24 17.85 3.51
N ASN A 43 7.85 19.13 3.49
CA ASN A 43 8.40 20.11 2.56
C ASN A 43 9.91 20.31 2.78
N GLN A 44 10.38 20.31 4.03
CA GLN A 44 11.80 20.41 4.34
C GLN A 44 12.58 19.23 3.76
N VAL A 45 12.07 18.01 3.92
CA VAL A 45 12.72 16.80 3.39
C VAL A 45 12.70 16.78 1.87
N ILE A 46 11.59 17.15 1.23
CA ILE A 46 11.51 17.26 -0.24
C ILE A 46 12.56 18.24 -0.77
N GLU A 47 12.69 19.43 -0.15
CA GLU A 47 13.68 20.42 -0.57
C GLU A 47 15.12 19.96 -0.30
N GLN A 48 15.35 19.16 0.75
CA GLN A 48 16.64 18.54 1.00
C GLN A 48 17.02 17.55 -0.12
N VAL A 49 16.09 16.68 -0.52
CA VAL A 49 16.33 15.73 -1.63
C VAL A 49 16.60 16.46 -2.93
N LYS A 50 15.82 17.51 -3.26
CA LYS A 50 16.02 18.33 -4.46
C LYS A 50 17.39 19.02 -4.51
N LYS A 51 17.94 19.41 -3.36
CA LYS A 51 19.28 20.02 -3.29
C LYS A 51 20.41 19.02 -3.52
N GLN A 52 20.16 17.74 -3.26
CA GLN A 52 21.17 16.68 -3.31
C GLN A 52 21.10 15.83 -4.59
N SER A 53 19.96 15.85 -5.27
CA SER A 53 19.66 15.00 -6.43
C SER A 53 19.19 15.82 -7.62
N GLN A 54 19.63 15.43 -8.82
CA GLN A 54 19.07 15.91 -10.09
C GLN A 54 17.86 15.08 -10.54
N LEU A 55 17.50 14.02 -9.82
CA LEU A 55 16.32 13.21 -10.12
C LEU A 55 15.04 13.98 -9.76
N SER A 56 13.97 13.75 -10.52
CA SER A 56 12.65 14.33 -10.23
C SER A 56 12.17 13.87 -8.85
N VAL A 57 11.99 14.83 -7.94
CA VAL A 57 11.45 14.58 -6.60
C VAL A 57 9.95 14.80 -6.64
N MET A 58 9.21 13.70 -6.54
CA MET A 58 7.76 13.70 -6.32
C MET A 58 7.44 12.98 -5.02
N PHE A 59 6.30 13.34 -4.42
CA PHE A 59 5.75 12.67 -3.25
C PHE A 59 4.23 12.69 -3.32
N PRO A 60 3.50 11.65 -2.84
CA PRO A 60 2.05 11.67 -2.81
C PRO A 60 1.50 12.89 -2.07
N THR A 61 0.64 13.66 -2.74
CA THR A 61 -0.05 14.79 -2.12
C THR A 61 -1.25 14.33 -1.29
N SER A 62 -1.74 13.11 -1.52
CA SER A 62 -2.78 12.46 -0.76
C SER A 62 -2.26 11.13 -0.20
N ILE A 63 -2.38 10.93 1.11
CA ILE A 63 -1.97 9.69 1.82
C ILE A 63 -3.14 9.15 2.66
N PRO A 64 -3.16 7.86 3.02
CA PRO A 64 -4.19 7.32 3.90
C PRO A 64 -4.12 7.96 5.29
N LYS A 65 -5.28 8.25 5.85
CA LYS A 65 -5.43 8.68 7.23
C LYS A 65 -5.10 7.50 8.15
N GLY A 66 -3.95 7.55 8.80
CA GLY A 66 -3.57 6.61 9.85
C GLY A 66 -4.24 6.93 11.19
N GLU A 67 -3.96 6.09 12.19
CA GLU A 67 -4.38 6.33 13.57
C GLU A 67 -3.62 7.49 14.22
N GLN A 68 -2.37 7.69 13.79
CA GLN A 68 -1.50 8.73 14.31
C GLN A 68 -1.90 10.10 13.74
N PRO A 69 -2.11 11.11 14.59
CA PRO A 69 -2.53 12.45 14.14
C PRO A 69 -1.38 13.23 13.47
N THR A 70 -0.15 12.78 13.62
CA THR A 70 1.05 13.44 13.11
C THR A 70 2.07 12.39 12.69
N LEU A 71 2.69 12.63 11.55
CA LEU A 71 3.76 11.84 10.97
C LEU A 71 4.99 12.72 10.72
N TYR A 72 6.13 12.09 10.49
CA TYR A 72 7.41 12.72 10.22
C TYR A 72 8.07 12.10 9.00
N ALA A 73 8.57 12.93 8.10
CA ALA A 73 9.37 12.49 6.97
C ALA A 73 10.85 12.46 7.35
N MET A 74 11.61 11.57 6.72
CA MET A 74 13.06 11.58 6.72
C MET A 74 13.58 11.14 5.37
N GLN A 75 14.74 11.64 4.99
CA GLN A 75 15.47 11.10 3.85
C GLN A 75 16.29 9.90 4.32
N SER A 76 16.08 8.74 3.69
CA SER A 76 16.86 7.52 3.93
C SER A 76 17.70 7.15 2.70
N SER A 77 18.73 6.33 2.93
CA SER A 77 19.59 5.73 1.91
C SER A 77 19.85 4.28 2.28
N LEU A 78 19.85 3.39 1.30
CA LEU A 78 20.28 2.00 1.46
C LEU A 78 21.82 1.85 1.47
N TYR A 79 22.55 2.92 1.18
CA TYR A 79 24.00 2.91 1.01
C TYR A 79 24.71 3.75 2.06
N ASP A 80 25.81 3.23 2.61
CA ASP A 80 26.71 3.94 3.54
C ASP A 80 27.32 5.21 2.93
N LYS A 81 27.51 5.21 1.61
CA LYS A 81 27.93 6.37 0.81
C LYS A 81 26.84 6.67 -0.21
N PRO A 82 25.81 7.46 0.17
CA PRO A 82 24.67 7.72 -0.70
C PRO A 82 25.12 8.48 -1.96
N ASP A 83 24.76 7.94 -3.12
CA ASP A 83 24.69 8.71 -4.35
C ASP A 83 23.22 9.05 -4.61
N TYR A 84 22.81 10.25 -4.21
CA TYR A 84 21.43 10.71 -4.35
C TYR A 84 21.00 10.93 -5.81
N ASN A 85 21.93 10.90 -6.78
CA ASN A 85 21.61 10.86 -8.21
C ASN A 85 21.35 9.44 -8.72
N GLN A 86 21.57 8.42 -7.89
CA GLN A 86 21.23 7.03 -8.19
C GLN A 86 20.06 6.54 -7.35
N PHE A 87 20.02 6.92 -6.08
CA PHE A 87 19.00 6.47 -5.15
C PHE A 87 18.67 7.53 -4.11
N TRP A 88 17.38 7.76 -3.88
CA TRP A 88 16.92 8.44 -2.67
C TRP A 88 15.60 7.81 -2.21
N GLU A 89 15.34 7.92 -0.91
CA GLU A 89 14.08 7.51 -0.32
C GLU A 89 13.59 8.58 0.64
N ILE A 90 12.28 8.84 0.59
CA ILE A 90 11.57 9.61 1.62
C ILE A 90 10.74 8.61 2.41
N THR A 91 11.15 8.38 3.66
CA THR A 91 10.46 7.52 4.62
C THR A 91 9.55 8.37 5.50
N VAL A 92 8.35 7.86 5.80
CA VAL A 92 7.38 8.48 6.70
C VAL A 92 7.20 7.57 7.91
N ALA A 93 7.31 8.15 9.10
CA ALA A 93 7.21 7.44 10.37
C ALA A 93 6.27 8.14 11.36
N SER A 94 5.81 7.39 12.36
CA SER A 94 4.94 7.88 13.45
C SER A 94 5.68 8.74 14.48
N THR A 95 7.00 8.60 14.57
CA THR A 95 7.88 9.38 15.44
C THR A 95 9.07 9.95 14.66
N PRO A 96 9.68 11.06 15.13
CA PRO A 96 10.89 11.59 14.51
C PRO A 96 12.02 10.55 14.51
N ASP A 97 12.85 10.57 13.47
CA ASP A 97 14.09 9.78 13.33
C ASP A 97 13.93 8.25 13.45
N CYS A 98 12.71 7.74 13.33
CA CYS A 98 12.42 6.32 13.47
C CYS A 98 12.63 5.53 12.17
N GLN A 99 13.62 4.64 12.17
CA GLN A 99 14.04 3.84 11.01
C GLN A 99 13.63 2.35 11.12
N MET A 100 12.88 1.98 12.14
CA MET A 100 12.50 0.59 12.40
C MET A 100 11.10 0.28 11.84
N HIS A 101 10.87 -0.96 11.41
CA HIS A 101 9.58 -1.38 10.84
C HIS A 101 8.36 -1.06 11.72
N GLY A 102 8.48 -1.08 13.05
CA GLY A 102 7.37 -0.85 13.98
C GLY A 102 6.85 0.61 14.04
N CYS A 103 7.55 1.56 13.44
CA CYS A 103 7.16 2.98 13.43
C CYS A 103 7.16 3.59 12.04
N VAL A 104 7.79 2.95 11.05
CA VAL A 104 7.71 3.35 9.66
C VAL A 104 6.32 3.01 9.13
N VAL A 105 5.66 4.01 8.56
CA VAL A 105 4.30 3.91 8.03
C VAL A 105 4.32 3.77 6.52
N GLY A 106 5.34 4.30 5.84
CA GLY A 106 5.50 4.11 4.40
C GLY A 106 6.71 4.83 3.86
N SER A 107 7.01 4.61 2.58
CA SER A 107 8.10 5.27 1.89
C SER A 107 7.80 5.45 0.41
N LEU A 108 8.48 6.43 -0.19
CA LEU A 108 8.66 6.53 -1.63
C LEU A 108 10.15 6.55 -1.93
N SER A 109 10.61 5.57 -2.69
CA SER A 109 11.99 5.49 -3.14
C SER A 109 12.11 5.58 -4.65
N VAL A 110 13.31 5.96 -5.07
CA VAL A 110 13.68 6.17 -6.47
C VAL A 110 15.02 5.51 -6.72
N ASN A 111 15.14 4.76 -7.81
CA ASN A 111 16.35 4.03 -8.15
C ASN A 111 16.60 4.02 -9.67
N THR A 112 17.71 4.61 -10.11
CA THR A 112 18.10 4.64 -11.54
C THR A 112 18.61 3.29 -12.06
N LYS A 113 19.05 2.41 -11.16
CA LYS A 113 19.47 1.03 -11.46
C LYS A 113 18.37 0.00 -11.18
N GLY A 114 17.23 0.44 -10.64
CA GLY A 114 16.09 -0.40 -10.34
C GLY A 114 15.41 -0.90 -11.62
N LYS A 115 15.00 -2.17 -11.60
CA LYS A 115 14.24 -2.77 -12.70
C LYS A 115 12.80 -2.97 -12.26
N LEU A 116 11.87 -2.65 -13.15
CA LEU A 116 10.46 -2.93 -12.91
C LEU A 116 10.21 -4.43 -13.08
N GLU A 117 10.17 -5.14 -11.97
CA GLU A 117 9.89 -6.58 -11.95
C GLU A 117 8.38 -6.83 -11.99
N LYS A 118 7.96 -7.81 -12.78
CA LYS A 118 6.54 -8.19 -12.93
C LYS A 118 6.11 -9.30 -11.98
N GLU A 119 7.05 -9.84 -11.23
CA GLU A 119 6.87 -10.96 -10.32
C GLU A 119 7.55 -10.62 -8.99
N TYR A 120 7.11 -11.25 -7.91
CA TYR A 120 7.70 -11.14 -6.58
C TYR A 120 7.74 -12.50 -5.90
N SER A 121 8.63 -12.67 -4.93
CA SER A 121 8.74 -13.90 -4.14
C SER A 121 7.94 -13.74 -2.83
N GLN A 122 7.40 -14.84 -2.32
CA GLN A 122 6.79 -14.95 -0.99
C GLN A 122 7.08 -16.35 -0.44
N PRO A 123 7.65 -16.54 0.77
CA PRO A 123 7.81 -17.82 1.42
C PRO A 123 6.48 -18.57 1.61
N PRO A 124 6.48 -19.91 1.51
CA PRO A 124 7.54 -20.75 0.97
C PRO A 124 7.49 -20.74 -0.56
N PHE A 125 8.04 -19.70 -1.17
CA PHE A 125 8.13 -19.43 -2.61
C PHE A 125 6.84 -19.74 -3.42
N GLY A 126 5.73 -19.05 -3.16
CA GLY A 126 4.49 -19.16 -3.95
C GLY A 126 3.93 -20.59 -4.09
N GLN A 127 3.00 -20.82 -5.03
CA GLN A 127 2.60 -22.19 -5.36
C GLN A 127 3.76 -22.90 -6.10
N ASN A 128 4.40 -23.89 -5.46
CA ASN A 128 5.43 -24.76 -6.02
C ASN A 128 6.82 -24.11 -6.25
N ASN A 129 7.30 -23.27 -5.34
CA ASN A 129 8.60 -22.59 -5.47
C ASN A 129 8.71 -21.65 -6.68
N LYS A 130 7.60 -21.00 -7.07
CA LYS A 130 7.55 -20.08 -8.21
C LYS A 130 7.24 -18.64 -7.75
N PRO A 131 7.85 -17.63 -8.38
CA PRO A 131 7.45 -16.24 -8.19
C PRO A 131 5.95 -16.05 -8.46
N LEU A 132 5.33 -15.18 -7.68
CA LEU A 132 3.95 -14.76 -7.88
C LEU A 132 3.92 -13.55 -8.81
N PRO A 133 2.98 -13.50 -9.78
CA PRO A 133 2.84 -12.33 -10.62
C PRO A 133 2.34 -11.14 -9.79
N LYS A 134 2.96 -9.98 -9.99
CA LYS A 134 2.43 -8.70 -9.49
C LYS A 134 1.19 -8.32 -10.29
N GLN A 135 0.29 -7.57 -9.66
CA GLN A 135 -0.94 -7.12 -10.33
C GLN A 135 -0.65 -5.87 -11.14
N GLU A 136 -0.82 -5.94 -12.46
CA GLU A 136 -0.71 -4.75 -13.31
C GLU A 136 -1.83 -3.74 -12.99
N VAL A 137 -1.48 -2.46 -12.89
CA VAL A 137 -2.41 -1.35 -12.71
C VAL A 137 -2.10 -0.23 -13.69
N LYS A 138 -3.13 0.54 -14.07
CA LYS A 138 -2.97 1.74 -14.89
C LYS A 138 -2.86 2.97 -13.99
N LEU A 139 -1.85 3.78 -14.26
CA LEU A 139 -1.57 5.04 -13.60
C LEU A 139 -1.85 6.19 -14.55
N GLU A 140 -1.80 7.41 -14.02
CA GLU A 140 -1.92 8.64 -14.82
C GLU A 140 -0.84 8.69 -15.92
N ASN A 141 -1.10 9.51 -16.95
CA ASN A 141 -0.21 9.69 -18.10
C ASN A 141 0.09 8.40 -18.89
N GLY A 142 -0.79 7.40 -18.80
CA GLY A 142 -0.63 6.12 -19.50
C GLY A 142 0.45 5.21 -18.93
N LEU A 143 1.02 5.55 -17.76
CA LEU A 143 2.02 4.73 -17.09
C LEU A 143 1.41 3.41 -16.62
N THR A 144 2.20 2.36 -16.67
CA THR A 144 1.84 1.04 -16.13
C THR A 144 2.63 0.83 -14.84
N GLY A 145 1.91 0.48 -13.77
CA GLY A 145 2.48 0.10 -12.49
C GLY A 145 2.23 -1.37 -12.17
N TYR A 146 3.01 -1.91 -11.23
CA TYR A 146 2.88 -3.27 -10.73
C TYR A 146 2.69 -3.24 -9.22
N PHE A 147 1.55 -3.76 -8.77
CA PHE A 147 1.18 -3.83 -7.35
C PHE A 147 1.57 -5.18 -6.76
N THR A 148 2.22 -5.13 -5.60
CA THR A 148 2.53 -6.26 -4.74
C THR A 148 1.68 -6.16 -3.47
N PRO A 149 0.82 -7.15 -3.15
CA PRO A 149 0.10 -7.16 -1.89
C PRO A 149 1.06 -7.29 -0.69
N GLY A 150 0.68 -6.73 0.44
CA GLY A 150 1.43 -6.88 1.69
C GLY A 150 1.46 -8.34 2.13
N HIS A 151 2.58 -8.77 2.68
CA HIS A 151 2.81 -10.18 3.00
C HIS A 151 3.86 -10.40 4.06
N ALA A 152 3.77 -11.54 4.72
CA ALA A 152 4.76 -11.98 5.67
C ALA A 152 5.77 -12.92 4.99
N GLU A 153 7.05 -12.66 5.23
CA GLU A 153 8.16 -13.58 4.99
C GLU A 153 8.77 -13.99 6.34
N ALA A 154 10.05 -13.68 6.58
CA ALA A 154 10.65 -13.67 7.91
C ALA A 154 10.19 -12.46 8.74
N ASP A 155 9.76 -11.40 8.06
CA ASP A 155 9.21 -10.15 8.59
C ASP A 155 8.00 -9.68 7.75
N TRP A 156 7.37 -8.58 8.16
CA TRP A 156 6.23 -8.00 7.44
C TRP A 156 6.70 -7.06 6.33
N HIS A 157 6.33 -7.38 5.10
CA HIS A 157 6.48 -6.51 3.95
C HIS A 157 5.16 -5.79 3.67
N ALA A 158 5.18 -4.47 3.82
CA ALA A 158 4.04 -3.64 3.46
C ALA A 158 3.69 -3.75 1.96
N PRO A 159 2.41 -3.53 1.58
CA PRO A 159 2.03 -3.50 0.18
C PRO A 159 2.79 -2.41 -0.57
N ALA A 160 3.19 -2.71 -1.81
CA ALA A 160 4.00 -1.84 -2.64
C ALA A 160 3.41 -1.67 -4.03
N LEU A 161 3.67 -0.51 -4.63
CA LEU A 161 3.35 -0.19 -6.00
C LEU A 161 4.59 0.38 -6.69
N GLU A 162 4.97 -0.22 -7.80
CA GLU A 162 6.18 0.14 -8.54
C GLU A 162 5.82 0.60 -9.95
N TRP A 163 6.51 1.61 -10.45
CA TRP A 163 6.40 2.06 -11.84
C TRP A 163 7.71 2.65 -12.32
N GLN A 164 7.92 2.66 -13.63
CA GLN A 164 9.08 3.32 -14.24
C GLN A 164 8.64 4.57 -15.01
N MET A 165 9.42 5.64 -14.86
CA MET A 165 9.25 6.89 -15.60
C MET A 165 10.63 7.44 -15.93
N ASN A 166 10.86 7.76 -17.20
CA ASN A 166 12.14 8.30 -17.69
C ASN A 166 13.37 7.44 -17.33
N GLY A 167 13.22 6.12 -17.38
CA GLY A 167 14.31 5.18 -17.06
C GLY A 167 14.60 5.02 -15.56
N VAL A 168 13.77 5.58 -14.69
CA VAL A 168 13.94 5.53 -13.23
C VAL A 168 12.80 4.75 -12.60
N LEU A 169 13.12 3.81 -11.70
CA LEU A 169 12.14 3.05 -10.92
C LEU A 169 11.68 3.87 -9.72
N TYR A 170 10.37 3.96 -9.53
CA TYR A 170 9.73 4.51 -8.35
C TYR A 170 9.02 3.39 -7.61
N THR A 171 9.21 3.31 -6.29
CA THR A 171 8.59 2.31 -5.44
C THR A 171 7.89 3.02 -4.29
N LEU A 172 6.55 2.94 -4.26
CA LEU A 172 5.72 3.46 -3.19
C LEU A 172 5.26 2.29 -2.31
N SER A 173 5.63 2.32 -1.04
CA SER A 173 5.21 1.33 -0.04
C SER A 173 4.50 2.01 1.12
N TRP A 174 3.45 1.41 1.65
CA TRP A 174 2.71 2.00 2.76
C TRP A 174 1.95 0.96 3.57
N ASP A 175 2.16 0.94 4.88
CA ASP A 175 1.50 0.02 5.79
C ASP A 175 0.04 0.42 5.99
N MET A 176 -0.88 -0.44 5.58
CA MET A 176 -2.31 -0.23 5.74
C MET A 176 -3.10 -1.54 5.62
N PRO A 177 -4.20 -1.68 6.39
CA PRO A 177 -5.16 -2.76 6.16
C PRO A 177 -6.09 -2.45 4.98
N GLY A 178 -6.65 -3.49 4.38
CA GLY A 178 -7.76 -3.38 3.41
C GLY A 178 -7.32 -3.20 1.95
N ASP A 179 -8.01 -2.31 1.22
CA ASP A 179 -7.87 -2.14 -0.25
C ASP A 179 -6.59 -1.35 -0.63
N ALA A 180 -5.44 -1.90 -0.26
CA ALA A 180 -4.13 -1.28 -0.45
C ALA A 180 -3.84 -0.96 -1.92
N LYS A 181 -4.26 -1.81 -2.86
CA LYS A 181 -4.06 -1.58 -4.29
C LYS A 181 -4.71 -0.27 -4.75
N MET A 182 -6.00 -0.09 -4.45
CA MET A 182 -6.69 1.14 -4.86
C MET A 182 -6.09 2.37 -4.18
N VAL A 183 -5.72 2.26 -2.90
CA VAL A 183 -5.13 3.38 -2.16
C VAL A 183 -3.77 3.77 -2.72
N LEU A 184 -2.86 2.81 -2.94
CA LEU A 184 -1.54 3.08 -3.51
C LEU A 184 -1.63 3.65 -4.94
N VAL A 185 -2.57 3.18 -5.77
CA VAL A 185 -2.83 3.78 -7.09
C VAL A 185 -3.24 5.25 -6.96
N LYS A 186 -4.14 5.57 -6.03
CA LYS A 186 -4.56 6.96 -5.77
C LYS A 186 -3.39 7.82 -5.28
N MET A 187 -2.56 7.30 -4.39
CA MET A 187 -1.37 7.97 -3.87
C MET A 187 -0.35 8.25 -4.98
N ALA A 188 0.01 7.23 -5.79
CA ALA A 188 0.93 7.37 -6.91
C ALA A 188 0.42 8.39 -7.94
N ASN A 189 -0.87 8.31 -8.30
CA ASN A 189 -1.50 9.28 -9.20
C ASN A 189 -1.50 10.71 -8.62
N SER A 190 -1.61 10.87 -7.29
CA SER A 190 -1.51 12.18 -6.63
C SER A 190 -0.08 12.76 -6.67
N ALA A 191 0.95 11.91 -6.72
CA ALA A 191 2.34 12.32 -6.92
C ALA A 191 2.63 12.68 -8.39
N LEU A 192 2.12 11.88 -9.33
CA LEU A 192 2.28 12.14 -10.77
C LEU A 192 1.62 13.45 -11.19
N LYS A 193 0.45 13.78 -10.63
CA LYS A 193 -0.26 15.04 -10.91
C LYS A 193 0.48 16.28 -10.42
N SER A 194 1.18 16.21 -9.29
CA SER A 194 1.90 17.36 -8.75
C SER A 194 3.11 17.75 -9.58
N GLN A 195 3.67 16.82 -10.37
CA GLN A 195 4.72 17.11 -11.35
C GLN A 195 4.21 17.86 -12.60
N GLY A 196 2.94 17.69 -12.95
CA GLY A 196 2.32 18.27 -14.15
C GLY A 196 1.90 19.74 -14.04
N VAL A 197 2.12 20.39 -12.89
CA VAL A 197 1.75 21.81 -12.65
C VAL A 197 2.86 22.78 -13.06
N HIS A 198 3.97 22.28 -13.64
CA HIS A 198 5.10 23.09 -14.10
C HIS A 198 5.54 22.81 -15.55
N GLN A 199 4.60 22.52 -16.46
CA GLN A 199 4.86 22.61 -17.90
C GLN A 199 4.38 23.94 -18.47
#